data_AF-A0A327NW40-F1
#
_entry.id   AF-A0A327NW40-F1
#
_cell.length_a   1.000
_cell.length_b   1.000
_cell.length_c   1.000
_cell.angle_alpha   90.00
_cell.angle_beta   90.00
_cell.angle_gamma   90.00
#
_symmetry.space_group_name_H-M   'P 1'
#
loop_
_entity.id
_entity.type
_entity.pdbx_description
1 polymer ?
#
loop_
_entity_poly.entity_id
_entity_poly.type
_entity_poly.pdbx_seq_one_letter_code
_entity_poly.pdbx_strand_id
1 'polypeptide(L)'
;MGVNVIGRQSNLSPSTHMIVTNDEFMSRPHCTLTVRIGIQGNIEYLLQDGAAQHDGTWKLSRNGTYLNGEEQRLSEFDCLYLSDGDIIQIGVTKLVLKTPALAQSVQKAYRQVEDMDYGRTVIGFKTP
;
A
#
# COMPACT_ATOMS: atom_id res chain seq x y z
N MET A 1 -2.33 -1.05 -15.98
CA MET A 1 -1.27 -1.94 -15.45
C MET A 1 0.01 -1.12 -15.41
N GLY A 2 0.88 -1.38 -14.44
CA GLY A 2 2.08 -0.60 -14.20
C GLY A 2 2.36 -0.39 -12.71
N VAL A 3 3.37 0.43 -12.45
CA VAL A 3 3.86 0.77 -11.11
C VAL A 3 3.04 1.93 -10.55
N ASN A 4 2.51 1.76 -9.34
CA ASN A 4 1.71 2.76 -8.64
C ASN A 4 2.34 3.06 -7.29
N VAL A 5 2.88 4.26 -7.13
CA VAL A 5 3.43 4.69 -5.84
C VAL A 5 2.30 5.30 -5.02
N ILE A 6 2.17 4.86 -3.76
CA ILE A 6 1.13 5.30 -2.83
C ILE A 6 1.79 5.95 -1.63
N GLY A 7 1.22 7.06 -1.16
CA GLY A 7 1.58 7.61 0.14
C GLY A 7 0.98 8.99 0.37
N ARG A 8 1.52 9.72 1.35
CA ARG A 8 0.93 10.96 1.83
C ARG A 8 1.05 12.08 0.80
N GLN A 9 0.00 12.89 0.69
CA GLN A 9 -0.03 14.06 -0.19
C GLN A 9 1.19 14.98 0.02
N SER A 10 1.86 15.33 -1.08
CA SER A 10 2.97 16.26 -1.08
C SER A 10 3.23 16.86 -2.46
N ASN A 11 3.47 18.16 -2.52
CA ASN A 11 3.91 18.83 -3.76
C ASN A 11 5.43 18.67 -4.01
N LEU A 12 6.20 18.31 -2.98
CA LEU A 12 7.68 18.23 -3.06
C LEU A 12 8.16 16.86 -3.52
N SER A 13 7.41 15.81 -3.17
CA SER A 13 7.72 14.42 -3.53
C SER A 13 6.39 13.70 -3.75
N PRO A 14 5.74 13.93 -4.90
CA PRO A 14 4.41 13.40 -5.16
C PRO A 14 4.46 11.91 -5.46
N SER A 15 3.47 11.19 -4.94
CA SER A 15 3.18 9.80 -5.28
C SER A 15 2.18 9.74 -6.45
N THR A 16 2.13 8.62 -7.17
CA THR A 16 1.12 8.38 -8.21
C THR A 16 -0.30 8.51 -7.62
N HIS A 17 -0.51 7.92 -6.45
CA HIS A 17 -1.74 8.03 -5.67
C HIS A 17 -1.43 8.65 -4.32
N MET A 18 -1.93 9.86 -4.11
CA MET A 18 -1.72 10.62 -2.90
C MET A 18 -2.93 10.54 -1.98
N ILE A 19 -2.68 10.23 -0.72
CA ILE A 19 -3.70 10.17 0.33
C ILE A 19 -3.66 11.47 1.12
N VAL A 20 -4.81 12.12 1.21
CA VAL A 20 -5.02 13.30 2.06
C VAL A 20 -5.20 12.81 3.49
N THR A 21 -4.19 13.01 4.33
CA THR A 21 -4.20 12.55 5.73
C THR A 21 -3.23 13.38 6.57
N ASN A 22 -3.51 13.50 7.86
CA ASN A 22 -2.61 14.09 8.86
C ASN A 22 -1.65 13.04 9.47
N ASP A 23 -1.62 11.82 8.94
CA ASP A 23 -0.73 10.77 9.39
C ASP A 23 0.73 11.09 9.05
N GLU A 24 1.44 11.69 9.99
CA GLU A 24 2.85 12.06 9.85
C GLU A 24 3.77 10.83 9.73
N PHE A 25 3.32 9.66 10.19
CA PHE A 25 4.05 8.41 10.06
C PHE A 25 3.95 7.82 8.66
N MET A 26 3.00 8.29 7.85
CA MET A 26 2.95 7.99 6.42
C MET A 26 4.00 8.83 5.67
N SER A 27 4.97 8.14 5.07
CA SER A 27 5.91 8.72 4.09
C SER A 27 5.18 9.25 2.85
N ARG A 28 5.79 10.21 2.15
CA ARG A 28 5.21 10.87 0.96
C ARG A 28 5.06 9.86 -0.20
N PRO A 29 6.17 9.31 -0.74
CA PRO A 29 6.20 7.94 -1.24
C PRO A 29 6.32 6.96 -0.07
N HIS A 30 5.36 6.05 0.08
CA HIS A 30 5.35 5.09 1.17
C HIS A 30 5.54 3.66 0.68
N CYS A 31 4.69 3.20 -0.22
CA CYS A 31 4.77 1.86 -0.77
C CYS A 31 4.51 1.88 -2.27
N THR A 32 4.88 0.80 -2.93
CA THR A 32 4.68 0.62 -4.36
C THR A 32 3.80 -0.59 -4.61
N LEU A 33 2.75 -0.39 -5.40
CA LEU A 33 1.86 -1.42 -5.90
C LEU A 33 2.08 -1.60 -7.41
N THR A 34 2.64 -2.74 -7.80
CA THR A 34 2.80 -3.10 -9.22
C THR A 34 1.65 -3.97 -9.65
N VAL A 35 0.93 -3.55 -10.69
CA VAL A 35 -0.16 -4.31 -11.31
C VAL A 35 0.28 -4.83 -12.66
N ARG A 36 0.29 -6.14 -12.87
CA ARG A 36 0.73 -6.77 -14.13
C ARG A 36 -0.16 -7.95 -14.52
N ILE A 37 -0.03 -8.40 -15.77
CA ILE A 37 -0.61 -9.67 -16.21
C ILE A 37 0.41 -10.77 -15.89
N GLY A 38 -0.03 -11.76 -15.13
CA GLY A 38 0.73 -12.99 -14.88
C GLY A 38 0.81 -13.86 -16.13
N ILE A 39 1.66 -14.88 -16.08
CA ILE A 39 1.90 -15.78 -17.23
C ILE A 39 0.61 -16.51 -17.64
N GLN A 40 -0.31 -16.75 -16.70
CA GLN A 40 -1.60 -17.41 -16.93
C GLN A 40 -2.71 -16.44 -17.37
N GLY A 41 -2.40 -15.16 -17.60
CA GLY A 41 -3.37 -14.14 -18.00
C GLY A 41 -4.16 -13.50 -16.84
N ASN A 42 -3.96 -13.96 -15.61
CA ASN A 42 -4.54 -13.35 -14.41
C ASN A 42 -3.87 -12.00 -14.08
N ILE A 43 -4.60 -11.11 -13.41
CA ILE A 43 -4.01 -9.86 -12.92
C ILE A 43 -3.32 -10.15 -11.57
N GLU A 44 -2.06 -9.76 -11.47
CA GLU A 44 -1.24 -9.86 -10.26
C GLU A 44 -1.03 -8.47 -9.66
N TYR A 45 -1.11 -8.40 -8.33
CA TYR A 45 -0.89 -7.21 -7.52
C TYR A 45 0.30 -7.46 -6.61
N LEU A 46 1.39 -6.73 -6.78
CA LEU A 46 2.62 -6.91 -6.00
C LEU A 46 2.91 -5.68 -5.14
N LEU A 47 3.10 -5.90 -3.84
CA LEU A 47 3.39 -4.88 -2.85
C LEU A 47 4.87 -4.88 -2.46
N GLN A 48 5.46 -3.69 -2.42
CA GLN A 48 6.80 -3.44 -1.89
C GLN A 48 6.79 -2.21 -0.99
N ASP A 49 7.62 -2.22 0.06
CA ASP A 49 7.86 -1.02 0.89
C ASP A 49 8.74 -0.03 0.13
N GLY A 50 8.41 1.25 0.19
CA GLY A 50 9.19 2.30 -0.46
C GLY A 50 8.83 2.54 -1.92
N ALA A 51 9.70 3.31 -2.59
CA ALA A 51 9.57 3.67 -3.99
C ALA A 51 10.93 3.97 -4.64
N ALA A 52 11.00 3.82 -5.96
CA ALA A 52 12.13 4.24 -6.76
C ALA A 52 12.35 5.76 -6.70
N GLN A 53 13.60 6.18 -6.66
CA GLN A 53 14.04 7.57 -6.73
C GLN A 53 14.45 7.94 -8.17
N HIS A 54 14.66 9.23 -8.43
CA HIS A 54 15.02 9.73 -9.76
C HIS A 54 16.39 9.20 -10.24
N ASP A 55 17.29 8.87 -9.32
CA ASP A 55 18.61 8.29 -9.60
C ASP A 55 18.56 6.76 -9.81
N GLY A 56 17.37 6.16 -9.81
CA GLY A 56 17.16 4.72 -9.97
C GLY A 56 17.34 3.91 -8.68
N THR A 57 17.72 4.54 -7.56
CA THR A 57 17.84 3.84 -6.27
C THR A 57 16.47 3.58 -5.65
N TRP A 58 16.38 2.56 -4.79
CA TRP A 58 15.17 2.25 -4.04
C TRP A 58 15.24 2.88 -2.65
N LYS A 59 14.20 3.59 -2.24
CA LYS A 59 14.12 4.20 -0.91
C LYS A 59 12.94 3.64 -0.14
N LEU A 60 13.25 2.93 0.96
CA LEU A 60 12.25 2.42 1.90
C LEU A 60 11.48 3.54 2.58
N SER A 61 10.26 3.22 3.04
CA SER A 61 9.51 4.12 3.89
C SER A 61 10.18 4.24 5.26
N ARG A 62 10.00 5.40 5.92
CA ARG A 62 10.58 5.63 7.24
C ARG A 62 10.06 4.65 8.29
N ASN A 63 8.76 4.36 8.24
CA ASN A 63 8.05 3.63 9.30
C ASN A 63 7.59 2.22 8.91
N GLY A 64 7.87 1.80 7.67
CA GLY A 64 7.55 0.48 7.17
C GLY A 64 6.12 0.37 6.67
N THR A 65 5.97 -0.54 5.72
CA THR A 65 4.69 -1.06 5.25
C THR A 65 4.44 -2.40 5.96
N TYR A 66 3.22 -2.63 6.42
CA TYR A 66 2.80 -3.88 7.06
C TYR A 66 1.60 -4.46 6.32
N LEU A 67 1.49 -5.78 6.31
CA LEU A 67 0.43 -6.51 5.63
C LEU A 67 -0.39 -7.29 6.66
N ASN A 68 -1.72 -7.18 6.61
CA ASN A 68 -2.67 -7.97 7.39
C ASN A 68 -2.43 -7.94 8.92
N GLY A 69 -1.83 -6.87 9.44
CA GLY A 69 -1.57 -6.70 10.88
C GLY A 69 -0.39 -7.51 11.42
N GLU A 70 0.41 -8.12 10.53
CA GLU A 70 1.66 -8.80 10.89
C GLU A 70 2.68 -7.82 11.44
N GLU A 71 3.33 -8.17 12.55
CA GLU A 71 4.29 -7.29 13.25
C GLU A 71 5.56 -7.04 12.44
N GLN A 72 5.89 -7.95 11.53
CA GLN A 72 7.03 -7.81 10.64
C GLN A 72 6.69 -6.84 9.51
N ARG A 73 7.41 -5.71 9.44
CA ARG A 73 7.38 -4.83 8.27
C ARG A 73 7.96 -5.56 7.06
N LEU A 74 7.52 -5.17 5.87
CA LEU A 74 8.19 -5.55 4.62
C LEU A 74 9.65 -5.06 4.66
N SER A 75 10.56 -5.95 4.29
CA SER A 75 11.98 -5.69 4.08
C SER A 75 12.24 -5.12 2.68
N GLU A 76 13.48 -4.73 2.41
CA GLU A 76 13.88 -4.21 1.09
C GLU A 76 13.84 -5.25 -0.04
N PHE A 77 13.86 -6.53 0.31
CA PHE A 77 13.83 -7.64 -0.66
C PHE A 77 12.43 -8.21 -0.85
N ASP A 78 11.47 -7.80 -0.03
CA ASP A 78 10.11 -8.33 -0.10
C ASP A 78 9.34 -7.74 -1.29
N CYS A 79 8.68 -8.65 -2.02
CA CYS A 79 7.74 -8.34 -3.07
C CYS A 79 6.58 -9.32 -2.94
N LEU A 80 5.53 -8.90 -2.24
CA LEU A 80 4.44 -9.78 -1.81
C LEU A 80 3.27 -9.70 -2.78
N TYR A 81 2.70 -10.85 -3.12
CA TYR A 81 1.43 -10.89 -3.84
C TYR A 81 0.29 -10.51 -2.90
N LEU A 82 -0.59 -9.64 -3.38
CA LEU A 82 -1.81 -9.27 -2.68
C LEU A 82 -3.02 -10.01 -3.26
N SER A 83 -3.93 -10.35 -2.36
CA SER A 83 -5.26 -10.83 -2.64
C SER A 83 -6.30 -9.74 -2.35
N ASP A 84 -7.48 -9.89 -2.94
CA ASP A 84 -8.62 -9.05 -2.60
C ASP A 84 -8.95 -9.18 -1.10
N GLY A 85 -9.13 -8.04 -0.43
CA GLY A 85 -9.37 -7.96 1.01
C GLY A 85 -8.12 -7.78 1.86
N ASP A 86 -6.92 -7.92 1.29
CA ASP A 86 -5.69 -7.68 2.04
C ASP A 86 -5.60 -6.23 2.54
N ILE A 87 -5.15 -6.08 3.79
CA ILE A 87 -5.02 -4.82 4.50
C ILE A 87 -3.55 -4.39 4.50
N ILE A 88 -3.26 -3.27 3.87
CA ILE A 88 -1.94 -2.64 3.83
C ILE A 88 -1.94 -1.50 4.86
N GLN A 89 -1.03 -1.55 5.82
CA GLN A 89 -0.81 -0.47 6.77
C GLN A 89 0.41 0.35 6.38
N ILE A 90 0.25 1.68 6.30
CA ILE A 90 1.29 2.66 5.97
C ILE A 90 1.21 3.86 6.92
N GLY A 91 1.98 3.82 8.02
CA GLY A 91 1.76 4.69 9.18
C GLY A 91 0.64 4.13 10.07
N VAL A 92 -0.25 4.98 10.59
CA VAL A 92 -1.49 4.54 11.26
C VAL A 92 -2.65 4.31 10.28
N THR A 93 -2.51 4.77 9.05
CA THR A 93 -3.48 4.61 7.97
C THR A 93 -3.47 3.20 7.40
N LYS A 94 -4.66 2.67 7.06
CA LYS A 94 -4.85 1.36 6.43
C LYS A 94 -5.55 1.51 5.08
N LEU A 95 -5.12 0.69 4.14
CA LEU A 95 -5.70 0.55 2.80
C LEU A 95 -6.17 -0.89 2.65
N VAL A 96 -7.29 -1.10 1.95
CA VAL A 96 -7.76 -2.44 1.61
C VAL A 96 -7.74 -2.59 0.10
N LEU A 97 -7.09 -3.64 -0.40
CA LEU A 97 -7.12 -3.94 -1.83
C LEU A 97 -8.49 -4.52 -2.20
N LYS A 98 -9.23 -3.84 -3.08
CA LYS A 98 -10.45 -4.37 -3.69
C LYS A 98 -10.28 -4.46 -5.20
N THR A 99 -10.67 -5.59 -5.76
CA THR A 99 -10.49 -5.94 -7.17
C THR A 99 -11.82 -5.90 -7.91
N PRO A 100 -11.81 -5.60 -9.23
CA PRO A 100 -13.03 -5.63 -10.05
C PRO A 100 -13.72 -6.98 -10.06
N ALA A 101 -12.97 -8.08 -9.88
CA ALA A 101 -13.50 -9.44 -9.89
C ALA A 101 -14.53 -9.68 -8.78
N LEU A 102 -14.32 -9.14 -7.58
CA LEU A 102 -15.19 -9.36 -6.43
C LEU A 102 -16.06 -8.15 -6.07
N ALA A 103 -15.53 -6.93 -6.21
CA ALA A 103 -16.28 -5.73 -5.89
C ALA A 103 -17.27 -5.36 -7.01
N GLN A 104 -16.92 -5.54 -8.29
CA GLN A 104 -17.74 -5.20 -9.47
C GLN A 104 -18.14 -3.71 -9.63
N SER A 105 -18.14 -2.92 -8.56
CA SER A 105 -18.35 -1.47 -8.55
C SER A 105 -17.68 -0.82 -7.35
N VAL A 106 -17.50 0.50 -7.44
CA VAL A 106 -16.92 1.32 -6.36
C VAL A 106 -17.81 1.28 -5.11
N GLN A 107 -19.13 1.40 -5.28
CA GLN A 107 -20.08 1.39 -4.17
C GLN A 107 -20.07 0.06 -3.40
N LYS A 108 -19.93 -1.07 -4.12
CA LYS A 108 -19.83 -2.39 -3.50
C LYS A 108 -18.46 -2.60 -2.85
N ALA A 109 -17.39 -2.05 -3.42
CA ALA A 109 -16.08 -2.02 -2.75
C ALA A 109 -16.16 -1.29 -1.40
N TYR A 110 -16.80 -0.11 -1.36
CA TYR A 110 -16.97 0.66 -0.12
C TYR A 110 -17.73 -0.13 0.95
N ARG A 111 -18.90 -0.69 0.62
CA ARG A 111 -19.69 -1.49 1.57
C ARG A 111 -18.90 -2.68 2.10
N GLN A 112 -18.21 -3.40 1.22
CA GLN A 112 -17.38 -4.54 1.62
C GLN A 112 -16.27 -4.14 2.60
N VAL A 113 -15.70 -2.94 2.48
CA VAL A 113 -14.69 -2.43 3.42
C VAL A 113 -15.32 -1.93 4.70
N GLU A 114 -16.49 -1.29 4.66
CA GLU A 114 -17.23 -0.86 5.85
C GLU A 114 -17.67 -2.05 6.72
N ASP A 115 -18.02 -3.18 6.09
CA ASP A 115 -18.45 -4.40 6.78
C ASP A 115 -17.26 -5.24 7.32
N MET A 116 -16.01 -4.87 7.01
CA MET A 116 -14.82 -5.59 7.50
C MET A 116 -14.47 -5.19 8.93
N ASP A 117 -14.01 -6.18 9.71
CA ASP A 117 -13.38 -5.90 11.00
C ASP A 117 -12.18 -4.97 10.84
N TYR A 118 -12.02 -4.04 11.78
CA TYR A 118 -10.86 -3.17 11.79
C TYR A 118 -9.61 -3.98 12.14
N GLY A 119 -8.79 -4.25 11.14
CA GLY A 119 -7.54 -5.01 11.30
C GLY A 119 -6.61 -4.41 12.36
N ARG A 120 -5.84 -5.27 13.01
CA ARG A 120 -4.84 -4.88 14.02
C ARG A 120 -3.92 -3.78 13.46
N THR A 121 -3.61 -2.79 14.30
CA THR A 121 -2.62 -1.75 13.98
C THR A 121 -1.28 -2.12 14.59
N VAL A 122 -0.23 -2.21 13.77
CA VAL A 122 1.14 -2.33 14.27
C VAL A 122 1.63 -0.95 14.68
N ILE A 123 2.10 -0.82 15.92
CA ILE A 123 2.61 0.44 16.48
C ILE A 123 4.10 0.29 16.81
N GLY A 124 4.85 1.38 16.70
CA GLY A 124 6.31 1.37 16.92
C GLY A 124 7.09 2.34 16.02
N PHE A 125 6.48 3.46 15.67
CA PHE A 125 7.05 4.39 14.69
C PHE A 125 8.17 5.23 15.29
N LYS A 126 9.17 5.55 14.46
CA LYS A 126 10.22 6.50 14.83
C LYS A 126 9.66 7.91 14.78
N THR A 127 9.80 8.68 15.86
CA THR A 127 9.43 10.11 15.88
C THR A 127 10.22 10.88 14.80
N PRO A 128 9.65 11.94 14.20
CA PRO A 128 10.23 12.72 13.11
C PRO A 128 11.64 13.27 13.37
#